data_AF-A0A2V8HWY7-F1
#
_entry.id   AF-A0A2V8HWY7-F1
#
_cell.length_a   1.000
_cell.length_b   1.000
_cell.length_c   1.000
_cell.angle_alpha   90.00
_cell.angle_beta   90.00
_cell.angle_gamma   90.00
#
_symmetry.space_group_name_H-M   'P 1'
#
loop_
_entity.id
_entity.type
_entity.pdbx_description
1 polymer ?
#
loop_
_entity_poly.entity_id
_entity_poly.type
_entity_poly.pdbx_seq_one_letter_code
_entity_poly.pdbx_strand_id
1 'polypeptide(L)'
;QPYGIVQVNGIIWYNESAIRPNTIVRFDPKTEKFQSWIIPGGGGVVRNMSVFANGNIAMAESGVNRVALVETPKTGNARGTK
;
A
#
# COMPACT_ATOMS: atom_id res chain seq x y z
N GLN A 1 -7.94 1.00 -12.09
CA GLN A 1 -8.96 0.27 -11.32
C GLN A 1 -8.32 -0.23 -10.02
N PRO A 2 -8.87 0.14 -8.85
CA PRO A 2 -8.42 -0.39 -7.57
C PRO A 2 -8.73 -1.89 -7.46
N TYR A 3 -7.85 -2.68 -6.84
CA TYR A 3 -8.12 -4.11 -6.62
C TYR A 3 -7.68 -4.61 -5.24
N GLY A 4 -6.38 -4.85 -5.02
CA GLY A 4 -5.85 -5.11 -3.67
C GLY A 4 -5.99 -3.85 -2.82
N ILE A 5 -6.56 -3.98 -1.62
CA ILE A 5 -6.81 -2.86 -0.72
C ILE A 5 -6.61 -3.29 0.74
N VAL A 6 -5.95 -2.44 1.53
CA VAL A 6 -5.83 -2.57 2.99
C VAL A 6 -5.90 -1.19 3.63
N GLN A 7 -6.16 -1.17 4.94
CA GLN A 7 -6.09 0.03 5.75
C GLN A 7 -4.98 -0.12 6.79
N VAL A 8 -4.19 0.94 6.97
CA VAL A 8 -3.14 1.02 7.99
C VAL A 8 -3.21 2.40 8.62
N ASN A 9 -3.46 2.47 9.94
CA ASN A 9 -3.44 3.71 10.71
C ASN A 9 -4.33 4.84 10.15
N GLY A 10 -5.52 4.50 9.64
CA GLY A 10 -6.44 5.49 9.04
C GLY A 10 -6.15 5.82 7.57
N ILE A 11 -5.08 5.26 7.01
CA ILE A 11 -4.66 5.48 5.62
C ILE A 11 -5.04 4.26 4.78
N ILE A 12 -5.65 4.52 3.63
CA ILE A 12 -6.04 3.47 2.68
C ILE A 12 -4.89 3.26 1.71
N TRP A 13 -4.50 2.01 1.53
CA TRP A 13 -3.48 1.59 0.57
C TRP A 13 -4.11 0.64 -0.41
N TYR A 14 -3.93 0.89 -1.70
CA TYR A 14 -4.48 0.03 -2.74
C TYR A 14 -3.64 0.05 -4.02
N ASN A 15 -3.74 -0.99 -4.83
CA ASN A 15 -3.06 -1.03 -6.13
C ASN A 15 -3.99 -0.61 -7.27
N GLU A 16 -3.46 0.15 -8.23
CA GLU A 16 -4.16 0.44 -9.49
C GLU A 16 -3.79 -0.60 -10.55
N SER A 17 -4.62 -1.63 -10.70
CA SER A 17 -4.34 -2.81 -11.54
C SER A 17 -4.46 -2.59 -13.04
N ALA A 18 -5.03 -1.44 -13.46
CA ALA A 18 -5.21 -1.08 -14.87
C ALA A 18 -4.11 -0.13 -15.39
N ILE A 19 -3.16 0.25 -14.54
CA ILE A 19 -2.02 1.11 -14.92
C ILE A 19 -0.81 0.21 -15.17
N ARG A 20 0.04 0.55 -16.15
CA ARG A 20 1.29 -0.16 -16.45
C ARG A 20 2.47 0.82 -16.48
N PRO A 21 3.52 0.61 -15.66
CA PRO A 21 3.62 -0.38 -14.58
C PRO A 21 2.57 -0.15 -13.48
N ASN A 22 2.18 -1.19 -12.74
CA ASN A 22 1.21 -1.05 -11.67
C ASN A 22 1.73 -0.05 -10.62
N THR A 23 0.81 0.69 -10.01
CA THR A 23 1.14 1.60 -8.91
C THR A 23 0.52 1.12 -7.60
N ILE A 24 1.20 1.42 -6.50
CA ILE A 24 0.61 1.44 -5.16
C ILE A 24 0.18 2.88 -4.87
N VAL A 25 -1.02 3.04 -4.34
CA VAL A 25 -1.61 4.33 -3.99
C VAL A 25 -1.83 4.39 -2.50
N ARG A 26 -1.44 5.51 -1.90
CA ARG A 26 -1.78 5.94 -0.55
C ARG A 26 -2.86 7.01 -0.66
N PHE A 27 -3.99 6.77 -0.02
CA PHE A 27 -5.07 7.75 0.11
C PHE A 27 -5.31 8.07 1.58
N ASP A 28 -5.29 9.37 1.91
CA ASP A 28 -5.61 9.89 3.23
C ASP A 28 -7.05 10.45 3.23
N PRO A 29 -8.03 9.72 3.82
CA PRO A 29 -9.43 10.15 3.78
C PRO A 29 -9.72 11.45 4.53
N LYS A 30 -8.85 11.88 5.44
CA LYS A 30 -9.05 13.13 6.21
C LYS A 30 -8.70 14.36 5.38
N THR A 31 -7.72 14.23 4.49
CA THR A 31 -7.22 15.34 3.66
C THR A 31 -7.58 15.19 2.20
N GLU A 32 -8.18 14.05 1.83
CA GLU A 32 -8.51 13.65 0.47
C GLU A 32 -7.30 13.65 -0.48
N LYS A 33 -6.09 13.46 0.07
CA LYS A 33 -4.84 13.48 -0.68
C LYS A 33 -4.43 12.08 -1.13
N PHE A 34 -3.97 12.02 -2.37
CA PHE A 34 -3.41 10.83 -3.00
C PHE A 34 -1.90 10.99 -3.19
N GLN A 35 -1.17 9.92 -2.94
CA GLN A 35 0.20 9.74 -3.39
C GLN A 35 0.34 8.37 -4.05
N SER A 36 1.15 8.29 -5.10
CA SER A 36 1.29 7.07 -5.89
C SER A 36 2.75 6.79 -6.19
N TRP A 37 3.11 5.52 -6.18
CA TRP A 37 4.45 5.06 -6.53
C TRP A 37 4.36 3.89 -7.50
N ILE A 38 5.31 3.82 -8.43
CA ILE A 38 5.49 2.66 -9.29
C ILE A 38 5.95 1.49 -8.42
N ILE A 39 5.33 0.33 -8.60
CA ILE A 39 5.75 -0.89 -7.94
C ILE A 39 7.05 -1.39 -8.61
N PRO A 40 8.16 -1.57 -7.86
CA PRO A 40 9.40 -2.10 -8.41
C PRO A 40 9.19 -3.47 -9.07
N GLY A 41 9.65 -3.64 -10.32
CA GLY A 41 9.37 -4.87 -11.09
C GLY A 41 8.00 -4.89 -11.76
N GLY A 42 7.21 -3.83 -11.65
CA GLY A 42 6.00 -3.59 -12.43
C GLY A 42 4.70 -4.14 -11.82
N GLY A 43 4.77 -4.87 -10.71
CA GLY A 43 3.63 -5.37 -9.93
C GLY A 43 2.76 -6.45 -10.59
N GLY A 44 2.86 -6.66 -11.91
CA GLY A 44 2.17 -7.70 -12.66
C GLY A 44 0.68 -7.79 -12.35
N VAL A 45 0.29 -8.84 -11.63
CA VAL A 45 -1.06 -9.04 -11.10
C VAL A 45 -0.98 -9.03 -9.58
N VAL A 46 -1.45 -7.95 -8.94
CA VAL A 46 -1.60 -7.89 -7.47
C VAL A 46 -3.04 -8.22 -7.14
N ARG A 47 -3.29 -9.33 -6.42
CA ARG A 47 -4.65 -9.74 -6.01
C ARG A 47 -4.92 -9.64 -4.53
N ASN A 48 -3.87 -9.71 -3.72
CA ASN A 48 -3.99 -9.74 -2.28
C ASN A 48 -2.89 -8.87 -1.66
N MET A 49 -3.27 -8.18 -0.60
CA MET A 49 -2.43 -7.33 0.21
C MET A 49 -2.71 -7.65 1.68
N SER A 50 -1.67 -7.72 2.50
CA SER A 50 -1.81 -8.02 3.93
C SER A 50 -0.95 -7.10 4.77
N VAL A 51 -1.43 -6.77 5.97
CA VAL A 51 -0.75 -5.87 6.90
C VAL A 51 0.00 -6.70 7.93
N PHE A 52 1.31 -6.49 8.02
CA PHE A 52 2.14 -7.04 9.09
C PHE A 52 1.82 -6.35 10.43
N ALA A 53 2.12 -7.02 11.55
CA ALA A 53 1.91 -6.48 12.90
C ALA A 53 2.62 -5.12 13.15
N ASN A 54 3.70 -4.83 12.40
CA ASN A 54 4.43 -3.58 12.47
C ASN A 54 3.84 -2.46 11.58
N GLY A 55 2.76 -2.73 10.84
CA GLY A 55 2.10 -1.78 9.94
C GLY A 55 2.62 -1.79 8.49
N ASN A 56 3.66 -2.56 8.17
CA ASN A 56 4.11 -2.71 6.79
C ASN A 56 3.11 -3.57 5.99
N ILE A 57 3.15 -3.47 4.67
CA ILE A 57 2.21 -4.18 3.80
C ILE A 57 2.97 -5.16 2.91
N ALA A 58 2.56 -6.42 2.89
CA ALA A 58 2.94 -7.39 1.88
C ALA A 58 1.97 -7.33 0.70
N MET A 59 2.49 -7.38 -0.53
CA MET A 59 1.69 -7.50 -1.75
C MET A 59 2.14 -8.70 -2.57
N ALA A 60 1.21 -9.56 -2.96
CA ALA A 60 1.51 -10.71 -3.82
C ALA A 60 1.42 -10.32 -5.29
N GLU A 61 2.55 -10.32 -6.01
CA GLU A 61 2.65 -9.97 -7.43
C GLU A 61 2.64 -11.25 -8.29
N SER A 62 1.50 -11.94 -8.32
CA SER A 62 1.38 -13.29 -8.90
C SER A 62 1.74 -13.34 -10.39
N GLY A 63 1.58 -12.24 -11.12
CA GLY A 63 1.93 -12.16 -12.54
C GLY A 63 3.44 -12.17 -12.83
N VAL A 64 4.27 -11.91 -11.82
CA VAL A 64 5.74 -11.82 -11.95
C VAL A 64 6.49 -12.66 -10.91
N ASN A 65 5.77 -13.51 -10.17
CA ASN A 65 6.30 -14.42 -9.14
C ASN A 65 7.15 -13.70 -8.07
N ARG A 66 6.60 -12.61 -7.49
CA ARG A 66 7.27 -11.81 -6.46
C ARG A 66 6.33 -11.43 -5.32
N VAL A 67 6.93 -11.01 -4.21
CA VAL A 67 6.25 -10.33 -3.10
C VAL A 67 6.92 -8.98 -2.90
N ALA A 68 6.14 -7.91 -2.90
CA ALA A 68 6.62 -6.58 -2.55
C ALA A 68 6.33 -6.25 -1.09
N LEU A 69 7.23 -5.47 -0.48
CA LEU A 69 7.08 -4.89 0.84
C LEU A 69 6.88 -3.39 0.70
N VAL A 70 5.76 -2.87 1.22
CA VAL A 70 5.56 -1.44 1.41
C VAL A 70 5.90 -1.12 2.85
N GLU A 71 6.96 -0.35 3.05
CA GLU A 71 7.29 0.21 4.36
C GLU A 71 6.40 1.41 4.63
N THR A 72 5.62 1.34 5.70
CA THR A 72 4.77 2.46 6.09
C THR A 72 5.47 3.27 7.19
N PRO A 73 5.29 4.60 7.23
CA PRO A 73 5.76 5.37 8.37
C PRO A 73 5.12 4.79 9.63
N LYS A 74 5.96 4.36 10.58
CA LYS A 74 5.49 4.10 11.94
C LYS A 74 4.88 5.40 12.42
N THR A 75 3.60 5.40 12.76
CA THR A 75 3.00 6.53 13.45
C THR A 75 3.83 6.72 14.72
N GLY A 76 4.70 7.74 14.73
CA GLY A 76 5.41 8.13 15.93
C GLY A 76 4.36 8.30 17.03
N ASN A 77 4.61 7.74 18.21
CA ASN A 77 3.71 7.81 19.35
C ASN A 77 3.20 9.25 19.54
N ALA A 78 2.03 9.56 18.97
CA ALA A 78 1.23 10.71 19.36
C ALA A 78 0.43 10.34 20.62
N ARG A 79 1.12 9.73 21.60
CA ARG A 79 0.64 9.57 22.97
C ARG A 79 1.40 10.58 23.80
N GLY A 80 0.62 11.50 24.36
CA GLY A 80 1.07 12.78 24.87
C GLY A 80 2.20 12.71 25.89
N THR A 81 3.09 13.67 25.76
CA THR A 81 3.73 14.29 26.92
C THR A 81 2.61 14.95 27.74
N LYS A 82 2.26 14.33 28.86
CA LYS A 82 1.84 15.09 30.04
C LYS A 82 3.10 15.45 30.83
#